data_AF-A0ABD3P6Y9-F1
#
_entry.id   AF-A0ABD3P6Y9-F1
#
_cell.length_a   1.000
_cell.length_b   1.000
_cell.length_c   1.000
_cell.angle_alpha   90.00
_cell.angle_beta   90.00
_cell.angle_gamma   90.00
#
_symmetry.space_group_name_H-M   'P 1'
#
loop_
_entity.id
_entity.type
_entity.pdbx_description
1 polymer ?
#
loop_
_entity_poly.entity_id
_entity_poly.type
_entity_poly.pdbx_seq_one_letter_code
_entity_poly.pdbx_strand_id
1 'polypeptide(L)'
;MKFAPSSCSVLFAAAASTVAVVSAIELSPANYDAETSGKTVFLKFFAPWCGHCKKLKPDWDVLMAEFADSSTALVADVDCTADGKPLCDENGVRGYPTLKWGDPTDLQDYQGGRSLDELRKFATDNLKPTCSVKNIDLCDSTKKGQIEKFMTMDMSELKNLVEAEEKKISDAEEGFKAEVAELQAKYTKLNEDKDKTIAEVKGGGLGLMKSVVKFKESSNDAAKDEL
;
A
#
# COMPACT_ATOMS: atom_id res chain seq x y z
N MET A 1 53.68 -47.44 -46.06
CA MET A 1 52.22 -47.21 -45.96
C MET A 1 51.90 -46.84 -44.53
N LYS A 2 51.56 -45.57 -44.26
CA LYS A 2 51.23 -45.06 -42.92
C LYS A 2 49.72 -44.78 -42.90
N PHE A 3 48.98 -45.46 -42.04
CA PHE A 3 47.56 -45.22 -41.79
C PHE A 3 47.42 -44.09 -40.75
N ALA A 4 46.62 -43.08 -41.06
CA ALA A 4 46.22 -42.01 -40.14
C ALA A 4 44.79 -42.27 -39.62
N PRO A 5 44.47 -42.02 -38.34
CA PRO A 5 43.13 -42.21 -37.81
C PRO A 5 42.27 -40.95 -38.00
N SER A 6 41.04 -41.14 -38.48
CA SER A 6 39.99 -40.12 -38.55
C SER A 6 39.49 -39.76 -37.16
N SER A 7 39.70 -38.50 -36.76
CA SER A 7 39.03 -37.90 -35.60
C SER A 7 37.63 -37.43 -35.99
N CYS A 8 36.60 -38.08 -35.44
CA CYS A 8 35.21 -37.67 -35.56
C CYS A 8 34.91 -36.65 -34.44
N SER A 9 34.93 -35.36 -34.75
CA SER A 9 34.54 -34.29 -33.83
C SER A 9 33.02 -34.21 -33.74
N VAL A 10 32.47 -34.55 -32.57
CA VAL A 10 31.04 -34.36 -32.25
C VAL A 10 30.87 -32.95 -31.68
N LEU A 11 30.23 -32.07 -32.43
CA LEU A 11 29.84 -30.73 -31.98
C LEU A 11 28.61 -30.85 -31.07
N PHE A 12 28.80 -30.61 -29.77
CA PHE A 12 27.69 -30.35 -28.84
C PHE A 12 27.18 -28.93 -29.08
N ALA A 13 26.00 -28.80 -29.70
CA ALA A 13 25.26 -27.55 -29.73
C ALA A 13 24.62 -27.33 -28.36
N ALA A 14 25.23 -26.49 -27.53
CA ALA A 14 24.58 -25.98 -26.32
C ALA A 14 23.53 -24.95 -26.73
N ALA A 15 22.25 -25.33 -26.67
CA ALA A 15 21.15 -24.39 -26.78
C ALA A 15 21.10 -23.53 -25.51
N ALA A 16 21.66 -22.33 -25.58
CA ALA A 16 21.47 -21.32 -24.54
C ALA A 16 20.04 -20.77 -24.66
N SER A 17 19.12 -21.27 -23.84
CA SER A 17 17.82 -20.64 -23.64
C SER A 17 18.04 -19.28 -22.98
N THR A 18 17.94 -18.22 -23.76
CA THR A 18 17.87 -16.85 -23.25
C THR A 18 16.55 -16.70 -22.51
N VAL A 19 16.60 -16.76 -21.18
CA VAL A 19 15.47 -16.32 -20.34
C VAL A 19 15.42 -14.80 -20.51
N ALA A 20 14.42 -14.32 -21.26
CA ALA A 20 14.13 -12.90 -21.29
C ALA A 20 13.69 -12.49 -19.88
N VAL A 21 14.57 -11.82 -19.16
CA VAL A 21 14.22 -11.08 -17.96
C VAL A 21 13.34 -9.94 -18.43
N VAL A 22 12.02 -10.09 -18.28
CA VAL A 22 11.07 -8.98 -18.44
C VAL A 22 11.40 -8.00 -17.34
N SER A 23 12.02 -6.88 -17.70
CA SER A 23 12.24 -5.77 -16.78
C SER A 23 10.89 -5.28 -16.29
N ALA A 24 10.71 -5.26 -14.98
CA ALA A 24 9.53 -4.66 -14.36
C ALA A 24 9.43 -3.19 -14.83
N ILE A 25 8.29 -2.78 -15.38
CA ILE A 25 8.02 -1.39 -15.74
C ILE A 25 7.99 -0.56 -14.46
N GLU A 26 8.91 0.38 -14.35
CA GLU A 26 8.95 1.38 -13.30
C GLU A 26 8.49 2.73 -13.87
N LEU A 27 7.42 3.27 -13.30
CA LEU A 27 6.84 4.52 -13.73
C LEU A 27 7.50 5.70 -13.02
N SER A 28 7.71 6.75 -13.81
CA SER A 28 8.16 8.07 -13.42
C SER A 28 7.32 9.11 -14.16
N PRO A 29 7.37 10.40 -13.77
CA PRO A 29 6.67 11.44 -14.51
C PRO A 29 7.02 11.47 -16.01
N ALA A 30 8.22 11.00 -16.39
CA ALA A 30 8.67 11.00 -17.79
C ALA A 30 7.96 9.98 -18.68
N ASN A 31 7.46 8.87 -18.12
CA ASN A 31 6.82 7.79 -18.90
C ASN A 31 5.36 7.52 -18.50
N TYR A 32 4.87 8.11 -17.39
CA TYR A 32 3.56 7.79 -16.82
C TYR A 32 2.43 7.87 -17.86
N ASP A 33 2.29 8.98 -18.57
CA ASP A 33 1.21 9.16 -19.55
C ASP A 33 1.31 8.18 -20.72
N ALA A 34 2.53 7.90 -21.19
CA ALA A 34 2.77 7.01 -22.32
C ALA A 34 2.44 5.56 -21.98
N GLU A 35 2.85 5.09 -20.80
CA GLU A 35 2.66 3.71 -20.37
C GLU A 35 1.21 3.44 -19.92
N THR A 36 0.56 4.44 -19.31
CA THR A 36 -0.77 4.26 -18.69
C THR A 36 -1.94 4.65 -19.60
N SER A 37 -1.70 5.39 -20.68
CA SER A 37 -2.79 5.93 -21.51
C SER A 37 -3.71 4.84 -22.05
N GLY A 38 -4.99 4.96 -21.71
CA GLY A 38 -6.05 4.04 -22.18
C GLY A 38 -6.09 2.71 -21.44
N LYS A 39 -5.31 2.56 -20.36
CA LYS A 39 -5.27 1.36 -19.53
C LYS A 39 -5.88 1.62 -18.16
N THR A 40 -6.43 0.56 -17.58
CA THR A 40 -6.71 0.51 -16.13
C THR A 40 -5.48 -0.04 -15.45
N VAL A 41 -4.96 0.68 -14.46
CA VAL A 41 -3.64 0.39 -13.88
C VAL A 41 -3.75 -0.23 -12.49
N PHE A 42 -2.74 -0.99 -12.08
CA PHE A 42 -2.52 -1.44 -10.72
C PHE A 42 -1.07 -1.15 -10.34
N LEU A 43 -0.86 -0.19 -9.45
CA LEU A 43 0.44 0.39 -9.17
C LEU A 43 0.89 0.05 -7.75
N LYS A 44 2.17 -0.33 -7.62
CA LYS A 44 2.85 -0.48 -6.34
C LYS A 44 3.78 0.70 -6.10
N PHE A 45 3.37 1.57 -5.18
CA PHE A 45 4.19 2.64 -4.66
C PHE A 45 5.07 2.10 -3.54
N PHE A 46 6.39 2.18 -3.70
CA PHE A 46 7.33 1.50 -2.82
C PHE A 46 8.58 2.32 -2.51
N ALA A 47 9.36 1.82 -1.55
CA ALA A 47 10.72 2.23 -1.29
C ALA A 47 11.63 0.98 -1.21
N PRO A 48 12.84 1.00 -1.79
CA PRO A 48 13.69 -0.18 -1.93
C PRO A 48 14.21 -0.72 -0.59
N TRP A 49 14.23 0.11 0.45
CA TRP A 49 14.64 -0.28 1.81
C TRP A 49 13.48 -0.83 2.66
N CYS A 50 12.22 -0.74 2.22
CA CYS A 50 11.08 -1.18 3.00
C CYS A 50 10.96 -2.72 3.03
N GLY A 51 10.97 -3.30 4.24
CA GLY A 51 10.87 -4.75 4.42
C GLY A 51 9.57 -5.36 3.88
N HIS A 52 8.43 -4.67 4.06
CA HIS A 52 7.15 -5.13 3.50
C HIS A 52 7.11 -5.04 1.97
N CYS A 53 7.77 -4.06 1.36
CA CYS A 53 7.92 -3.98 -0.10
C CYS A 53 8.74 -5.16 -0.63
N LYS A 54 9.87 -5.47 0.02
CA LYS A 54 10.71 -6.62 -0.35
C LYS A 54 9.95 -7.94 -0.26
N LYS A 55 9.09 -8.11 0.74
CA LYS A 55 8.26 -9.31 0.89
C LYS A 55 7.20 -9.44 -0.20
N LEU A 56 6.61 -8.33 -0.63
CA LEU A 56 5.60 -8.30 -1.70
C LEU A 56 6.20 -8.45 -3.10
N LYS A 57 7.45 -8.01 -3.30
CA LYS A 57 8.08 -7.94 -4.62
C LYS A 57 7.99 -9.23 -5.45
N PRO A 58 8.26 -10.45 -4.92
CA PRO A 58 8.20 -11.66 -5.73
C PRO A 58 6.82 -11.92 -6.34
N ASP A 59 5.75 -11.80 -5.54
CA ASP A 59 4.37 -11.98 -6.01
C ASP A 59 3.97 -10.88 -7.01
N TRP A 60 4.42 -9.64 -6.74
CA TRP A 60 4.14 -8.52 -7.62
C TRP A 60 4.85 -8.64 -8.97
N ASP A 61 6.12 -9.06 -9.00
CA ASP A 61 6.87 -9.26 -10.23
C ASP A 61 6.23 -10.34 -11.13
N VAL A 62 5.67 -11.40 -10.52
CA VAL A 62 4.90 -12.42 -11.25
C VAL A 62 3.63 -11.81 -11.84
N LEU A 63 2.89 -11.03 -11.06
CA LEU A 63 1.69 -10.35 -11.54
C LEU A 63 1.99 -9.37 -12.70
N MET A 64 3.08 -8.60 -12.60
CA MET A 64 3.52 -7.73 -13.69
C MET A 64 3.79 -8.51 -14.98
N ALA A 65 4.45 -9.66 -14.87
CA ALA A 65 4.71 -10.52 -16.03
C ALA A 65 3.42 -11.07 -16.65
N GLU A 66 2.42 -11.43 -15.83
CA GLU A 66 1.11 -11.92 -16.32
C GLU A 66 0.31 -10.87 -17.11
N PHE A 67 0.55 -9.58 -16.84
CA PHE A 67 -0.17 -8.47 -17.48
C PHE A 67 0.69 -7.69 -18.49
N ALA A 68 1.94 -8.10 -18.75
CA ALA A 68 2.88 -7.36 -19.58
C ALA A 68 2.40 -7.11 -21.02
N ASP A 69 1.68 -8.08 -21.60
CA ASP A 69 1.16 -7.99 -22.97
C ASP A 69 -0.26 -7.41 -23.06
N SER A 70 -0.82 -6.92 -21.94
CA SER A 70 -2.18 -6.40 -21.92
C SER A 70 -2.30 -5.05 -22.61
N SER A 71 -3.20 -4.93 -23.58
CA SER A 71 -3.51 -3.65 -24.23
C SER A 71 -4.34 -2.73 -23.35
N THR A 72 -5.16 -3.28 -22.44
CA THR A 72 -6.13 -2.52 -21.62
C THR A 72 -5.78 -2.44 -20.14
N ALA A 73 -4.73 -3.14 -19.69
CA ALA A 73 -4.30 -3.13 -18.29
C ALA A 73 -2.79 -2.91 -18.17
N LEU A 74 -2.36 -2.35 -17.04
CA LEU A 74 -0.96 -2.26 -16.67
C LEU A 74 -0.80 -2.57 -15.19
N VAL A 75 0.17 -3.41 -14.86
CA VAL A 75 0.63 -3.58 -13.48
C VAL A 75 2.07 -3.08 -13.43
N ALA A 76 2.37 -2.12 -12.55
CA ALA A 76 3.67 -1.44 -12.57
C ALA A 76 4.13 -0.98 -11.19
N ASP A 77 5.41 -0.63 -11.12
CA ASP A 77 6.09 -0.13 -9.93
C ASP A 77 6.27 1.39 -10.00
N VAL A 78 6.28 2.05 -8.83
CA VAL A 78 6.67 3.46 -8.67
C VAL A 78 7.61 3.56 -7.49
N ASP A 79 8.89 3.87 -7.72
CA ASP A 79 9.85 4.11 -6.64
C ASP A 79 9.70 5.55 -6.11
N CYS A 80 9.16 5.66 -4.90
CA CYS A 80 8.92 6.93 -4.23
C CYS A 80 10.18 7.57 -3.63
N THR A 81 11.34 6.93 -3.80
CA THR A 81 12.65 7.40 -3.34
C THR A 81 13.57 7.84 -4.47
N ALA A 82 13.13 7.66 -5.72
CA ALA A 82 13.82 8.05 -6.93
C ALA A 82 12.92 8.98 -7.76
N ASP A 83 12.96 8.84 -9.09
CA ASP A 83 12.25 9.71 -10.03
C ASP A 83 10.72 9.59 -9.93
N GLY A 84 10.20 8.53 -9.32
CA GLY A 84 8.76 8.33 -9.08
C GLY A 84 8.19 9.17 -7.94
N LYS A 85 9.02 9.87 -7.15
CA LYS A 85 8.56 10.64 -5.98
C LYS A 85 7.39 11.60 -6.28
N PRO A 86 7.39 12.40 -7.37
CA PRO A 86 6.26 13.29 -7.65
C PRO A 86 4.93 12.54 -7.82
N LEU A 87 4.95 11.39 -8.51
CA LEU A 87 3.76 10.55 -8.66
C LEU A 87 3.26 10.03 -7.30
N CYS A 88 4.16 9.73 -6.37
CA CYS A 88 3.79 9.30 -5.03
C CYS A 88 3.13 10.43 -4.22
N ASP A 89 3.68 11.64 -4.32
CA ASP A 89 3.13 12.82 -3.65
C ASP A 89 1.74 13.16 -4.21
N GLU A 90 1.58 13.21 -5.53
CA GLU A 90 0.32 13.48 -6.25
C GLU A 90 -0.76 12.45 -5.92
N ASN A 91 -0.38 11.18 -5.76
CA ASN A 91 -1.32 10.11 -5.42
C ASN A 91 -1.51 9.95 -3.90
N GLY A 92 -1.02 10.87 -3.07
CA GLY A 92 -1.25 10.86 -1.63
C GLY A 92 -0.62 9.67 -0.91
N VAL A 93 0.51 9.14 -1.40
CA VAL A 93 1.18 7.99 -0.78
C VAL A 93 1.84 8.41 0.53
N ARG A 94 1.32 7.91 1.66
CA ARG A 94 1.82 8.24 3.01
C ARG A 94 2.68 7.14 3.66
N GLY A 95 2.75 5.97 3.05
CA GLY A 95 3.50 4.82 3.58
C GLY A 95 3.72 3.73 2.55
N TYR A 96 4.58 2.75 2.87
CA TYR A 96 5.02 1.74 1.91
C TYR A 96 4.82 0.29 2.40
N PRO A 97 4.45 -0.65 1.50
CA PRO A 97 3.95 -0.37 0.15
C PRO A 97 2.50 0.12 0.21
N THR A 98 2.16 1.06 -0.66
CA THR A 98 0.79 1.45 -0.98
C THR A 98 0.44 0.91 -2.36
N LEU A 99 -0.69 0.22 -2.46
CA LEU A 99 -1.18 -0.34 -3.71
C LEU A 99 -2.40 0.47 -4.13
N LYS A 100 -2.42 0.96 -5.38
CA LYS A 100 -3.58 1.69 -5.92
C LYS A 100 -3.92 1.22 -7.32
N TRP A 101 -5.16 1.35 -7.72
CA TRP A 101 -5.66 0.87 -8.99
C TRP A 101 -6.74 1.77 -9.58
N GLY A 102 -7.01 1.66 -10.87
CA GLY A 102 -8.11 2.35 -11.53
C GLY A 102 -7.68 3.14 -12.76
N ASP A 103 -8.35 4.27 -13.00
CA ASP A 103 -7.94 5.21 -14.04
C ASP A 103 -6.64 5.92 -13.62
N PRO A 104 -5.67 6.12 -14.52
CA PRO A 104 -4.38 6.74 -14.18
C PRO A 104 -4.49 8.13 -13.55
N THR A 105 -5.60 8.83 -13.75
CA THR A 105 -5.88 10.16 -13.20
C THR A 105 -6.81 10.16 -11.97
N ASP A 106 -7.33 8.99 -11.57
CA ASP A 106 -8.26 8.82 -10.44
C ASP A 106 -8.03 7.47 -9.74
N LEU A 107 -6.83 7.30 -9.18
CA LEU A 107 -6.43 6.05 -8.54
C LEU A 107 -7.10 5.84 -7.18
N GLN A 108 -7.66 4.65 -7.01
CA GLN A 108 -8.30 4.21 -5.77
C GLN A 108 -7.36 3.30 -4.96
N ASP A 109 -7.48 3.34 -3.64
CA ASP A 109 -6.71 2.46 -2.77
C ASP A 109 -7.12 0.99 -2.91
N TYR A 110 -6.11 0.10 -2.99
CA TYR A 110 -6.31 -1.33 -2.86
C TYR A 110 -6.05 -1.78 -1.42
N GLN A 111 -7.11 -2.26 -0.77
CA GLN A 111 -7.10 -2.72 0.62
C GLN A 111 -7.24 -4.25 0.76
N GLY A 112 -7.15 -4.99 -0.35
CA GLY A 112 -7.23 -6.44 -0.35
C GLY A 112 -5.93 -7.12 0.12
N GLY A 113 -5.96 -8.45 0.15
CA GLY A 113 -4.80 -9.25 0.52
C GLY A 113 -3.66 -9.16 -0.50
N ARG A 114 -2.45 -9.48 -0.04
CA ARG A 114 -1.19 -9.22 -0.76
C ARG A 114 -0.49 -10.51 -1.20
N SER A 115 -1.17 -11.65 -1.13
CA SER A 115 -0.70 -12.88 -1.73
C SER A 115 -0.91 -12.84 -3.25
N LEU A 116 -0.06 -13.53 -4.01
CA LEU A 116 -0.19 -13.64 -5.46
C LEU A 116 -1.61 -14.03 -5.91
N ASP A 117 -2.25 -14.99 -5.26
CA ASP A 117 -3.59 -15.46 -5.66
C ASP A 117 -4.67 -14.39 -5.48
N GLU A 118 -4.63 -13.64 -4.37
CA GLU A 118 -5.56 -12.54 -4.12
C GLU A 118 -5.33 -11.38 -5.09
N LEU A 119 -4.07 -11.01 -5.32
CA LEU A 119 -3.69 -9.96 -6.25
C LEU A 119 -4.09 -10.33 -7.68
N ARG A 120 -3.82 -11.57 -8.12
CA ARG A 120 -4.20 -12.07 -9.45
C ARG A 120 -5.70 -12.07 -9.63
N LYS A 121 -6.44 -12.57 -8.63
CA LYS A 121 -7.90 -12.56 -8.65
C LYS A 121 -8.42 -11.14 -8.80
N PHE A 122 -7.94 -10.23 -7.98
CA PHE A 122 -8.33 -8.83 -8.05
C PHE A 122 -8.02 -8.21 -9.41
N ALA A 123 -6.81 -8.39 -9.92
CA ALA A 123 -6.37 -7.81 -11.18
C ALA A 123 -7.20 -8.33 -12.36
N THR A 124 -7.50 -9.63 -12.39
CA THR A 124 -8.31 -10.26 -13.45
C THR A 124 -9.77 -9.77 -13.40
N ASP A 125 -10.31 -9.58 -12.21
CA ASP A 125 -11.69 -9.14 -12.04
C ASP A 125 -11.87 -7.66 -12.40
N ASN A 126 -10.87 -6.81 -12.10
CA ASN A 126 -11.01 -5.35 -12.07
C ASN A 126 -10.17 -4.55 -13.08
N LEU A 127 -9.06 -5.06 -13.62
CA LEU A 127 -8.25 -4.35 -14.62
C LEU A 127 -8.83 -4.50 -16.04
N LYS A 128 -10.11 -4.15 -16.16
CA LYS A 128 -10.84 -4.02 -17.43
C LYS A 128 -11.02 -2.53 -17.70
N PRO A 129 -11.23 -2.12 -18.96
CA PRO A 129 -11.58 -0.74 -19.26
C PRO A 129 -12.63 -0.22 -18.28
N THR A 130 -12.30 0.86 -17.59
CA THR A 130 -13.20 1.52 -16.63
C THR A 130 -13.81 2.77 -17.25
N CYS A 131 -14.93 3.22 -16.69
CA CYS A 131 -15.46 4.55 -16.96
C CYS A 131 -14.37 5.61 -16.80
N SER A 132 -14.11 6.37 -17.87
CA SER A 132 -13.17 7.49 -17.89
C SER A 132 -13.53 8.44 -19.01
N VAL A 133 -12.85 9.59 -19.08
CA VAL A 133 -13.01 10.56 -20.19
C VAL A 133 -12.70 9.92 -21.55
N LYS A 134 -11.86 8.88 -21.59
CA LYS A 134 -11.53 8.14 -22.82
C LYS A 134 -12.51 7.00 -23.12
N ASN A 135 -13.21 6.48 -22.11
CA ASN A 135 -14.19 5.38 -22.22
C ASN A 135 -15.55 5.79 -21.64
N ILE A 136 -16.10 6.90 -22.16
CA ILE A 136 -17.34 7.50 -21.63
C ILE A 136 -18.51 6.51 -21.72
N ASP A 137 -18.55 5.64 -22.73
CA ASP A 137 -19.58 4.63 -22.91
C ASP A 137 -19.74 3.71 -21.70
N LEU A 138 -18.64 3.43 -20.98
CA LEU A 138 -18.60 2.60 -19.76
C LEU A 138 -19.08 3.32 -18.50
N CYS A 139 -19.37 4.61 -18.58
CA CYS A 139 -19.88 5.41 -17.47
C CYS A 139 -21.40 5.28 -17.29
N ASP A 140 -21.84 5.32 -16.03
CA ASP A 140 -23.26 5.53 -15.71
C ASP A 140 -23.72 6.95 -16.07
N SER A 141 -25.03 7.19 -16.06
CA SER A 141 -25.61 8.50 -16.45
C SER A 141 -25.10 9.68 -15.62
N THR A 142 -24.78 9.44 -14.34
CA THR A 142 -24.32 10.48 -13.44
C THR A 142 -22.90 10.90 -13.80
N LYS A 143 -21.99 9.92 -13.94
CA LYS A 143 -20.61 10.18 -14.34
C LYS A 143 -20.52 10.79 -15.73
N LYS A 144 -21.34 10.32 -16.67
CA LYS A 144 -21.46 10.93 -18.02
C LYS A 144 -21.82 12.41 -17.93
N GLY A 145 -22.87 12.75 -17.19
CA GLY A 145 -23.29 14.15 -17.04
C GLY A 145 -22.23 15.03 -16.35
N GLN A 146 -21.46 14.47 -15.41
CA GLN A 146 -20.33 15.18 -14.79
C GLN A 146 -19.20 15.41 -15.78
N ILE A 147 -18.79 14.39 -16.54
CA ILE A 147 -17.74 14.51 -17.55
C ILE A 147 -18.13 15.55 -18.59
N GLU A 148 -19.34 15.47 -19.15
CA GLU A 148 -19.85 16.43 -20.13
C GLU A 148 -19.86 17.85 -19.58
N LYS A 149 -20.33 18.04 -18.34
CA LYS A 149 -20.29 19.34 -17.66
C LYS A 149 -18.87 19.88 -17.60
N PHE A 150 -17.91 19.11 -17.08
CA PHE A 150 -16.53 19.57 -16.93
C PHE A 150 -15.84 19.82 -18.28
N MET A 151 -16.15 19.04 -19.31
CA MET A 151 -15.64 19.25 -20.67
C MET A 151 -16.13 20.56 -21.31
N THR A 152 -17.27 21.09 -20.86
CA THR A 152 -17.81 22.37 -21.36
C THR A 152 -17.31 23.60 -20.59
N MET A 153 -16.60 23.40 -19.47
CA MET A 153 -16.06 24.50 -18.67
C MET A 153 -14.80 25.10 -19.30
N ASP A 154 -14.54 26.37 -19.01
CA ASP A 154 -13.27 26.99 -19.39
C ASP A 154 -12.11 26.33 -18.64
N MET A 155 -10.96 26.18 -19.32
CA MET A 155 -9.79 25.51 -18.74
C MET A 155 -9.25 26.20 -17.49
N SER A 156 -9.31 27.53 -17.42
CA SER A 156 -8.88 28.27 -16.22
C SER A 156 -9.85 28.08 -15.07
N GLU A 157 -11.16 28.07 -15.36
CA GLU A 157 -12.19 27.80 -14.36
C GLU A 157 -12.10 26.37 -13.81
N LEU A 158 -11.92 25.39 -14.70
CA LEU A 158 -11.77 23.99 -14.32
C LEU A 158 -10.53 23.76 -13.46
N LYS A 159 -9.38 24.37 -13.82
CA LYS A 159 -8.16 24.29 -13.00
C LYS A 159 -8.35 24.89 -11.61
N ASN A 160 -8.97 26.07 -11.52
CA ASN A 160 -9.24 26.70 -10.22
C ASN A 160 -10.17 25.83 -9.35
N LEU A 161 -11.14 25.14 -9.96
CA LEU A 161 -11.98 24.18 -9.24
C LEU A 161 -11.20 22.97 -8.73
N VAL A 162 -10.32 22.39 -9.56
CA VAL A 162 -9.45 21.28 -9.15
C VAL A 162 -8.59 21.70 -7.97
N GLU A 163 -7.89 22.83 -8.07
CA GLU A 163 -7.05 23.36 -6.99
C GLU A 163 -7.86 23.63 -5.71
N ALA A 164 -9.09 24.13 -5.83
CA ALA A 164 -9.97 24.38 -4.70
C ALA A 164 -10.44 23.09 -4.01
N GLU A 165 -10.79 22.05 -4.77
CA GLU A 165 -11.21 20.75 -4.22
C GLU A 165 -10.00 19.99 -3.62
N GLU A 166 -8.84 19.99 -4.29
CA GLU A 166 -7.60 19.43 -3.75
C GLU A 166 -7.18 20.12 -2.44
N LYS A 167 -7.33 21.45 -2.37
CA LYS A 167 -7.08 22.19 -1.14
C LYS A 167 -8.00 21.75 -0.01
N LYS A 168 -9.29 21.49 -0.27
CA LYS A 168 -10.21 20.99 0.77
C LYS A 168 -9.77 19.62 1.30
N ILE A 169 -9.25 18.76 0.44
CA ILE A 169 -8.68 17.46 0.84
C ILE A 169 -7.47 17.70 1.75
N SER A 170 -6.53 18.56 1.32
CA SER A 170 -5.34 18.91 2.12
C SER A 170 -5.70 19.50 3.49
N ASP A 171 -6.61 20.47 3.53
CA ASP A 171 -7.08 21.12 4.77
C ASP A 171 -7.72 20.08 5.72
N ALA A 172 -8.48 19.12 5.19
CA ALA A 172 -9.09 18.05 5.97
C ALA A 172 -8.05 17.07 6.56
N GLU A 173 -7.01 16.70 5.79
CA GLU A 173 -5.91 15.88 6.28
C GLU A 173 -5.10 16.58 7.38
N GLU A 174 -4.81 17.87 7.21
CA GLU A 174 -4.11 18.68 8.21
C GLU A 174 -4.92 18.79 9.51
N GLY A 175 -6.24 19.05 9.38
CA GLY A 175 -7.16 19.06 10.50
C GLY A 175 -7.16 17.73 11.26
N PHE A 176 -7.28 16.61 10.55
CA PHE A 176 -7.22 15.27 11.16
C PHE A 176 -5.88 15.02 11.89
N LYS A 177 -4.76 15.40 11.27
CA LYS A 177 -3.42 15.24 11.88
C LYS A 177 -3.26 16.07 13.15
N ALA A 178 -3.78 17.29 13.17
CA ALA A 178 -3.75 18.16 14.35
C ALA A 178 -4.50 17.51 15.53
N GLU A 179 -5.73 17.04 15.28
CA GLU A 179 -6.55 16.34 16.29
C GLU A 179 -5.89 15.06 16.80
N VAL A 180 -5.25 14.28 15.92
CA VAL A 180 -4.49 13.08 16.31
C VAL A 180 -3.31 13.44 17.21
N ALA A 181 -2.59 14.53 16.93
CA ALA A 181 -1.48 14.97 17.76
C ALA A 181 -1.94 15.38 19.18
N GLU A 182 -3.07 16.08 19.30
CA GLU A 182 -3.67 16.42 20.59
C GLU A 182 -4.09 15.16 21.36
N LEU A 183 -4.73 14.22 20.67
CA LEU A 183 -5.15 12.95 21.27
C LEU A 183 -3.96 12.13 21.76
N GLN A 184 -2.86 12.09 21.01
CA GLN A 184 -1.62 11.42 21.41
C GLN A 184 -0.99 12.08 22.64
N ALA A 185 -0.93 13.41 22.70
CA ALA A 185 -0.44 14.13 23.88
C ALA A 185 -1.29 13.81 25.12
N LYS A 186 -2.61 13.80 24.98
CA LYS A 186 -3.54 13.42 26.04
C LYS A 186 -3.34 11.97 26.48
N TYR A 187 -3.16 11.04 25.54
CA TYR A 187 -2.91 9.63 25.83
C TYR A 187 -1.62 9.42 26.64
N THR A 188 -0.53 10.08 26.24
CA THR A 188 0.76 10.02 26.94
C THR A 188 0.61 10.51 28.38
N LYS A 189 -0.01 11.69 28.57
CA LYS A 189 -0.24 12.24 29.91
C LYS A 189 -1.09 11.31 30.79
N LEU A 190 -2.18 10.76 30.24
CA LEU A 190 -3.03 9.81 30.96
C LEU A 190 -2.26 8.54 31.37
N ASN A 191 -1.34 8.06 30.54
CA ASN A 191 -0.51 6.92 30.88
C ASN A 191 0.48 7.25 32.00
N GLU A 192 1.14 8.41 31.95
CA GLU A 192 2.06 8.86 33.00
C GLU A 192 1.34 9.03 34.34
N ASP A 193 0.18 9.69 34.35
CA ASP A 193 -0.64 9.90 35.55
C ASP A 193 -1.12 8.56 36.14
N LYS A 194 -1.55 7.63 35.29
CA LYS A 194 -1.93 6.26 35.67
C LYS A 194 -0.75 5.51 36.30
N ASP A 195 0.42 5.54 35.66
CA ASP A 195 1.61 4.83 36.15
C ASP A 195 2.11 5.42 37.47
N LYS A 196 2.08 6.74 37.61
CA LYS A 196 2.37 7.44 38.87
C LYS A 196 1.40 7.02 39.98
N THR A 197 0.10 6.99 39.70
CA THR A 197 -0.92 6.55 40.65
C THR A 197 -0.67 5.10 41.08
N ILE A 198 -0.36 4.20 40.14
CA ILE A 198 -0.03 2.80 40.43
C ILE A 198 1.21 2.71 41.32
N ALA A 199 2.25 3.49 41.03
CA ALA A 199 3.48 3.51 41.80
C ALA A 199 3.23 4.03 43.24
N GLU A 200 2.46 5.10 43.40
CA GLU A 200 2.08 5.66 44.70
C GLU A 200 1.27 4.66 45.53
N VAL A 201 0.26 4.01 44.93
CA VAL A 201 -0.56 3.00 45.62
C VAL A 201 0.28 1.79 46.04
N LYS A 202 1.17 1.30 45.18
CA LYS A 202 2.07 0.19 45.51
C LYS A 202 3.09 0.58 46.59
N GLY A 203 3.66 1.78 46.48
CA GLY A 203 4.60 2.36 47.45
C GLY A 203 3.97 2.67 48.81
N GLY A 204 2.67 3.00 48.84
CA GLY A 204 1.87 3.24 50.04
C GLY A 204 1.52 1.99 50.84
N GLY A 205 2.18 0.85 50.57
CA GLY A 205 2.03 -0.35 51.36
C GLY A 205 0.83 -1.23 51.00
N LEU A 206 0.22 -1.07 49.82
CA LEU A 206 -0.87 -1.95 49.35
C LEU A 206 -0.49 -3.44 49.46
N GLY A 207 0.76 -3.79 49.16
CA GLY A 207 1.26 -5.16 49.32
C GLY A 207 1.26 -5.65 50.77
N LEU A 208 1.62 -4.78 51.71
CA LEU A 208 1.58 -5.07 53.15
C LEU A 208 0.13 -5.18 53.64
N MET A 209 -0.75 -4.27 53.23
CA MET A 209 -2.18 -4.33 53.55
C MET A 209 -2.78 -5.66 53.10
N LYS A 210 -2.51 -6.09 51.85
CA LYS A 210 -2.94 -7.39 51.33
C LYS A 210 -2.38 -8.56 52.15
N SER A 211 -1.12 -8.48 52.57
CA SER A 211 -0.48 -9.51 53.39
C SER A 211 -1.11 -9.63 54.77
N VAL A 212 -1.43 -8.50 55.41
CA VAL A 212 -2.11 -8.45 56.71
C VAL A 212 -3.53 -9.02 56.62
N VAL A 213 -4.29 -8.70 55.57
CA VAL A 213 -5.62 -9.28 55.33
C VAL A 213 -5.52 -10.80 55.27
N LYS A 214 -4.63 -11.34 54.44
CA LYS A 214 -4.44 -12.78 54.27
C LYS A 214 -4.07 -13.48 55.58
N PHE A 215 -3.19 -12.86 56.39
CA PHE A 215 -2.83 -13.38 57.70
C PHE A 215 -4.01 -13.41 58.69
N LYS A 216 -4.83 -12.35 58.69
CA LYS A 216 -6.02 -12.27 59.55
C LYS A 216 -7.07 -13.30 59.17
N GLU A 217 -7.28 -13.52 57.87
CA GLU A 217 -8.18 -14.56 57.36
C GLU A 217 -7.75 -15.95 57.83
N SER A 218 -6.47 -16.32 57.64
CA SER A 218 -5.96 -17.63 58.08
C SER A 218 -6.01 -17.84 59.60
N SER A 219 -5.86 -16.77 60.38
CA SER A 219 -5.92 -16.84 61.84
C SER A 219 -7.36 -16.98 62.37
N ASN A 220 -8.33 -16.40 61.67
CA ASN A 220 -9.75 -16.51 62.01
C ASN A 220 -10.34 -17.88 61.66
N ASP A 221 -9.82 -18.55 60.63
CA ASP A 221 -10.26 -19.89 60.26
C ASP A 221 -9.71 -20.94 61.24
N ALA A 222 -8.45 -20.81 61.67
CA ALA A 222 -7.87 -21.67 62.72
C ALA A 222 -8.61 -21.56 64.07
N ALA A 223 -9.13 -20.37 64.41
CA ALA A 223 -9.89 -20.15 65.64
C ALA A 223 -11.34 -20.71 65.60
N LYS A 224 -11.84 -21.10 64.43
CA LYS A 224 -13.17 -21.72 64.27
C LYS A 224 -13.12 -23.26 64.33
N ASP A 225 -11.96 -23.86 64.08
CA ASP A 225 -11.76 -25.31 64.14
C ASP A 225 -11.46 -25.83 65.57
N GLU A 226 -11.28 -24.93 66.55
CA GLU A 226 -11.07 -25.26 67.98
C GLU A 226 -12.36 -25.13 68.85
N LEU A 227 -13.53 -24.90 68.25
CA LEU A 227 -14.85 -24.85 68.91
C LEU A 227 -15.79 -25.95 68.39
#